data_AF-A0AB36TVI6-F1
#
_entry.id   AF-A0AB36TVI6-F1
#
_cell.length_a   1.000
_cell.length_b   1.000
_cell.length_c   1.000
_cell.angle_alpha   90.00
_cell.angle_beta   90.00
_cell.angle_gamma   90.00
#
_symmetry.space_group_name_H-M   'P 1'
#
loop_
_entity.id
_entity.type
_entity.pdbx_description
1 polymer ?
#
loop_
_entity_poly.entity_id
_entity_poly.type
_entity_poly.pdbx_seq_one_letter_code
_entity_poly.pdbx_strand_id
1 'polypeptide(L)'
;MERISLSNVGDTKFQKLLGHNSDILHSWSKLEDTLYNKGTLSAELKEQVRRTLAYGNECPYCMAKGRPDDVQKAEEIGVAVTFAHTFVHNRKAIDDTMFHVLKQYWTEKEIVELCAYVCFITASQQLGFLFQLQPN
;
A
#
# COMPACT_ATOMS: atom_id res chain seq x y z
N MET A 1 -16.89 5.22 -15.34
CA MET A 1 -17.61 4.03 -14.84
C MET A 1 -16.59 2.93 -14.67
N GLU A 2 -16.65 2.20 -13.58
CA GLU A 2 -15.79 1.04 -13.30
C GLU A 2 -16.02 -0.08 -14.33
N ARG A 3 -15.04 -0.97 -14.53
CA ARG A 3 -15.14 -2.07 -15.51
C ARG A 3 -16.13 -3.15 -15.13
N ILE A 4 -16.45 -3.26 -13.85
CA ILE A 4 -17.51 -4.14 -13.32
C ILE A 4 -18.44 -3.29 -12.46
N SER A 5 -19.70 -3.70 -12.36
CA SER A 5 -20.69 -3.02 -11.52
C SER A 5 -20.28 -3.09 -10.04
N LEU A 6 -20.78 -2.17 -9.23
CA LEU A 6 -20.61 -2.24 -7.78
C LEU A 6 -21.61 -3.25 -7.20
N SER A 7 -21.17 -4.12 -6.30
CA SER A 7 -22.07 -4.97 -5.51
C SER A 7 -22.71 -4.15 -4.36
N ASN A 8 -23.66 -4.78 -3.67
CA ASN A 8 -24.28 -4.23 -2.46
C ASN A 8 -23.49 -4.55 -1.17
N VAL A 9 -22.34 -5.21 -1.28
CA VAL A 9 -21.54 -5.66 -0.12
C VAL A 9 -20.26 -4.82 -0.02
N GLY A 10 -20.03 -4.19 1.14
CA GLY A 10 -18.86 -3.34 1.40
C GLY A 10 -19.18 -1.84 1.43
N ASP A 11 -18.34 -1.06 2.12
CA ASP A 11 -18.61 0.35 2.42
C ASP A 11 -18.00 1.29 1.36
N THR A 12 -16.78 1.00 0.92
CA THR A 12 -16.09 1.77 -0.12
C THR A 12 -16.36 1.22 -1.52
N LYS A 13 -16.17 2.02 -2.57
CA LYS A 13 -16.24 1.54 -3.96
C LYS A 13 -15.28 0.35 -4.20
N PHE A 14 -14.06 0.39 -3.63
CA PHE A 14 -13.11 -0.73 -3.71
C PHE A 14 -13.68 -2.00 -3.07
N GLN A 15 -14.22 -1.90 -1.86
CA GLN A 15 -14.84 -3.05 -1.19
C GLN A 15 -16.06 -3.56 -1.95
N LYS A 16 -16.88 -2.68 -2.54
CA LYS A 16 -18.03 -3.07 -3.38
C LYS A 16 -17.64 -3.80 -4.67
N LEU A 17 -16.46 -3.52 -5.23
CA LEU A 17 -15.91 -4.29 -6.36
C LEU A 17 -15.52 -5.71 -5.91
N LEU A 18 -14.83 -5.84 -4.77
CA LEU A 18 -14.50 -7.16 -4.20
C LEU A 18 -15.73 -7.89 -3.66
N GLY A 19 -16.77 -7.16 -3.25
CA GLY A 19 -17.98 -7.69 -2.61
C GLY A 19 -18.86 -8.58 -3.50
N HIS A 20 -18.58 -8.66 -4.80
CA HIS A 20 -19.09 -9.75 -5.65
C HIS A 20 -18.63 -11.13 -5.17
N ASN A 21 -17.52 -11.19 -4.42
CA ASN A 21 -17.05 -12.36 -3.70
C ASN A 21 -16.76 -12.00 -2.24
N SER A 22 -17.74 -12.24 -1.36
CA SER A 22 -17.67 -11.88 0.07
C SER A 22 -16.52 -12.55 0.81
N ASP A 23 -16.12 -13.77 0.42
CA ASP A 23 -15.03 -14.50 1.08
C ASP A 23 -13.67 -13.84 0.79
N ILE A 24 -13.47 -13.39 -0.46
CA ILE A 24 -12.29 -12.61 -0.85
C ILE A 24 -12.29 -11.27 -0.11
N LEU A 25 -13.40 -10.54 -0.12
CA LEU A 25 -13.51 -9.25 0.59
C LEU A 25 -13.20 -9.41 2.08
N HIS A 26 -13.79 -10.41 2.75
CA HIS A 26 -13.58 -10.66 4.17
C HIS A 26 -12.09 -10.90 4.48
N SER A 27 -11.45 -11.79 3.73
CA SER A 27 -10.04 -12.13 3.92
C SER A 27 -9.12 -10.93 3.64
N TRP A 28 -9.44 -10.17 2.59
CA TRP A 28 -8.71 -8.95 2.22
C TRP A 28 -8.79 -7.89 3.30
N SER A 29 -10.00 -7.58 3.79
CA SER A 29 -10.23 -6.59 4.84
C SER A 29 -9.63 -7.00 6.18
N LYS A 30 -9.57 -8.30 6.49
CA LYS A 30 -8.89 -8.79 7.70
C LYS A 30 -7.38 -8.55 7.66
N LEU A 31 -6.76 -8.76 6.50
CA LEU A 31 -5.34 -8.45 6.32
C LEU A 31 -5.09 -6.94 6.37
N GLU A 32 -5.95 -6.14 5.73
CA GLU A 32 -5.91 -4.67 5.81
C GLU A 32 -5.97 -4.20 7.27
N ASP A 33 -6.94 -4.66 8.05
CA ASP A 33 -7.08 -4.33 9.48
C ASP A 33 -5.82 -4.71 10.28
N THR A 34 -5.27 -5.90 10.01
CA THR A 34 -4.04 -6.35 10.68
C THR A 34 -2.88 -5.40 10.40
N LEU A 35 -2.69 -5.01 9.13
CA LEU A 35 -1.61 -4.12 8.72
C LEU A 35 -1.79 -2.69 9.24
N TYR A 36 -3.00 -2.16 9.30
CA TYR A 36 -3.24 -0.79 9.78
C TYR A 36 -3.29 -0.69 11.32
N ASN A 37 -3.92 -1.66 11.99
CA ASN A 37 -4.33 -1.51 13.39
C ASN A 37 -3.59 -2.42 14.39
N LYS A 38 -2.82 -3.43 13.93
CA LYS A 38 -2.11 -4.37 14.82
C LYS A 38 -0.58 -4.26 14.75
N GLY A 39 -0.07 -3.54 13.75
CA GLY A 39 1.36 -3.31 13.56
C GLY A 39 1.94 -2.19 14.43
N THR A 40 3.27 -2.05 14.43
CA THR A 40 4.00 -1.02 15.21
C THR A 40 4.51 0.13 14.36
N LEU A 41 4.52 0.00 13.04
CA LEU A 41 4.90 1.10 12.15
C LEU A 41 3.86 2.22 12.22
N SER A 42 4.34 3.47 12.26
CA SER A 42 3.49 4.65 12.44
C SER A 42 2.52 4.85 11.27
N ALA A 43 1.37 5.45 11.57
CA ALA A 43 0.37 5.77 10.55
C ALA A 43 0.93 6.73 9.47
N GLU A 44 1.78 7.68 9.87
CA GLU A 44 2.43 8.61 8.94
C GLU A 44 3.35 7.87 7.97
N LEU A 45 4.20 6.96 8.47
CA LEU A 45 5.08 6.15 7.63
C LEU A 45 4.27 5.34 6.62
N LYS A 46 3.21 4.66 7.08
CA LYS A 46 2.31 3.87 6.23
C LYS A 46 1.65 4.71 5.16
N GLU A 47 1.24 5.94 5.48
CA GLU A 47 0.59 6.82 4.50
C GLU A 47 1.57 7.32 3.44
N GLN A 48 2.80 7.69 3.83
CA GLN A 48 3.84 8.11 2.87
C GLN A 48 4.23 6.96 1.94
N VAL A 49 4.39 5.75 2.47
CA VAL A 49 4.60 4.53 1.65
C VAL A 49 3.42 4.30 0.70
N ARG A 50 2.18 4.39 1.19
CA ARG A 50 0.97 4.18 0.36
C ARG A 50 0.91 5.15 -0.81
N ARG A 51 1.20 6.43 -0.55
CA ARG A 51 1.23 7.49 -1.57
C ARG A 51 2.30 7.24 -2.63
N THR A 52 3.52 6.91 -2.20
CA THR A 52 4.62 6.56 -3.11
C THR A 52 4.23 5.40 -4.04
N LEU A 53 3.66 4.34 -3.48
CA LEU A 53 3.19 3.19 -4.27
C LEU A 53 2.06 3.57 -5.22
N ALA A 54 1.14 4.45 -4.82
CA ALA A 54 -0.01 4.82 -5.65
C ALA A 54 0.42 5.47 -6.97
N TYR A 55 1.46 6.29 -6.93
CA TYR A 55 2.04 6.92 -8.10
C TYR A 55 2.81 5.91 -8.97
N GLY A 56 3.61 5.03 -8.37
CA GLY A 56 4.35 4.02 -9.14
C GLY A 56 3.45 2.91 -9.74
N ASN A 57 2.33 2.58 -9.09
CA ASN A 57 1.34 1.63 -9.58
C ASN A 57 0.25 2.28 -10.46
N GLU A 58 0.36 3.59 -10.71
CA GLU A 58 -0.50 4.37 -11.62
C GLU A 58 -2.01 4.20 -11.36
N CYS A 59 -2.42 4.08 -10.08
CA CYS A 59 -3.82 3.87 -9.73
C CYS A 59 -4.56 5.20 -9.47
N PRO A 60 -5.46 5.67 -10.36
CA PRO A 60 -6.03 7.01 -10.26
C PRO A 60 -6.83 7.25 -8.97
N TYR A 61 -7.63 6.27 -8.55
CA TYR A 61 -8.37 6.31 -7.28
C TYR A 61 -7.44 6.48 -6.07
N CYS A 62 -6.28 5.81 -6.07
CA CYS A 62 -5.34 5.86 -4.97
C CYS A 62 -4.46 7.10 -4.99
N MET A 63 -4.09 7.59 -6.17
CA MET A 63 -3.36 8.85 -6.37
C MET A 63 -4.20 10.05 -5.92
N ALA A 64 -5.52 10.02 -6.15
CA ALA A 64 -6.43 11.08 -5.72
C ALA A 64 -6.49 11.27 -4.20
N LYS A 65 -6.05 10.27 -3.40
CA LYS A 65 -5.98 10.39 -1.93
C LYS A 65 -4.80 11.23 -1.44
N GLY A 66 -3.88 11.63 -2.30
CA GLY A 66 -2.78 12.53 -1.96
C GLY A 66 -1.44 12.14 -2.57
N ARG A 67 -0.56 13.13 -2.74
CA ARG A 67 0.84 12.95 -3.15
C ARG A 67 1.72 12.62 -1.94
N PRO A 68 2.80 11.83 -2.13
CA PRO A 68 3.83 11.75 -1.09
C PRO A 68 4.42 13.13 -0.84
N ASP A 69 4.85 13.38 0.39
CA ASP A 69 5.46 14.66 0.77
C ASP A 69 6.84 14.79 0.12
N ASP A 70 7.17 15.99 -0.38
CA ASP A 70 8.47 16.25 -1.03
C ASP A 70 9.65 16.09 -0.05
N VAL A 71 9.42 16.42 1.22
CA VAL A 71 10.38 16.29 2.31
C VAL A 71 9.74 15.50 3.45
N GLN A 72 10.37 14.39 3.81
CA GLN A 72 9.88 13.53 4.88
C GLN A 72 10.23 14.12 6.25
N LYS A 73 9.30 13.99 7.21
CA LYS A 73 9.42 14.58 8.55
C LYS A 73 10.45 13.89 9.44
N ALA A 74 10.85 12.67 9.08
CA ALA A 74 11.81 11.85 9.81
C ALA A 74 12.62 10.98 8.83
N GLU A 75 13.86 10.66 9.21
CA GLU A 75 14.81 9.93 8.36
C GLU A 75 14.30 8.51 8.05
N GLU A 76 13.75 7.82 9.04
CA GLU A 76 13.17 6.49 8.89
C GLU A 76 12.01 6.48 7.88
N ILE A 77 11.21 7.56 7.82
CA ILE A 77 10.15 7.67 6.81
C ILE A 77 10.77 7.83 5.41
N GLY A 78 11.84 8.62 5.29
CA GLY A 78 12.62 8.74 4.05
C GLY A 78 13.16 7.40 3.55
N VAL A 79 13.66 6.56 4.45
CA VAL A 79 14.13 5.21 4.12
C VAL A 79 12.98 4.33 3.65
N ALA A 80 11.83 4.34 4.34
CA ALA A 80 10.66 3.54 3.95
C ALA A 80 10.10 3.98 2.58
N VAL A 81 10.08 5.28 2.30
CA VAL A 81 9.68 5.84 1.00
C VAL A 81 10.66 5.44 -0.09
N THR A 82 11.96 5.49 0.16
CA THR A 82 12.99 5.04 -0.79
C THR A 82 12.87 3.55 -1.10
N PHE A 83 12.62 2.73 -0.08
CA PHE A 83 12.35 1.30 -0.25
C PHE A 83 11.10 1.07 -1.13
N ALA A 84 9.98 1.73 -0.82
CA ALA A 84 8.74 1.62 -1.59
C ALA A 84 8.89 2.09 -3.05
N HIS A 85 9.61 3.21 -3.26
CA HIS A 85 9.93 3.72 -4.58
C HIS A 85 10.80 2.72 -5.37
N THR A 86 11.82 2.14 -4.74
CA THR A 86 12.68 1.13 -5.36
C THR A 86 11.90 -0.13 -5.69
N PHE A 87 11.01 -0.58 -4.80
CA PHE A 87 10.17 -1.75 -5.02
C PHE A 87 9.28 -1.64 -6.27
N VAL A 88 8.69 -0.47 -6.51
CA VAL A 88 7.77 -0.28 -7.63
C VAL A 88 8.49 0.02 -8.96
N HIS A 89 9.65 0.70 -8.94
CA HIS A 89 10.37 1.07 -10.17
C HIS A 89 11.57 0.18 -10.52
N ASN A 90 12.23 -0.43 -9.54
CA ASN A 90 13.43 -1.22 -9.75
C ASN A 90 13.61 -2.31 -8.67
N ARG A 91 12.65 -3.25 -8.59
CA ARG A 91 12.66 -4.33 -7.59
C ARG A 91 13.96 -5.13 -7.56
N LYS A 92 14.65 -5.27 -8.69
CA LYS A 92 15.94 -5.99 -8.80
C LYS A 92 17.07 -5.32 -8.02
N ALA A 93 16.95 -4.04 -7.70
CA ALA A 93 17.91 -3.30 -6.89
C ALA A 93 17.69 -3.46 -5.38
N ILE A 94 16.65 -4.18 -4.94
CA ILE A 94 16.48 -4.54 -3.53
C ILE A 94 17.40 -5.73 -3.24
N ASP A 95 18.54 -5.45 -2.63
CA ASP A 95 19.60 -6.40 -2.29
C ASP A 95 19.83 -6.46 -0.76
N ASP A 96 20.85 -7.22 -0.35
CA ASP A 96 21.22 -7.31 1.06
C ASP A 96 21.63 -5.94 1.62
N THR A 97 22.27 -5.08 0.84
CA THR A 97 22.66 -3.72 1.27
C THR A 97 21.45 -2.91 1.71
N MET A 98 20.37 -2.93 0.92
CA MET A 98 19.10 -2.29 1.29
C MET A 98 18.57 -2.83 2.63
N PHE A 99 18.58 -4.16 2.82
CA PHE A 99 18.12 -4.76 4.07
C PHE A 99 19.02 -4.44 5.27
N HIS A 100 20.33 -4.25 5.08
CA HIS A 100 21.21 -3.75 6.13
C HIS A 100 20.79 -2.34 6.57
N VAL A 101 20.43 -1.45 5.64
CA VAL A 101 19.92 -0.11 5.96
C VAL A 101 18.59 -0.19 6.71
N LEU A 102 17.64 -1.03 6.26
CA LEU A 102 16.35 -1.21 6.97
C LEU A 102 16.56 -1.64 8.43
N LYS A 103 17.53 -2.53 8.68
CA LYS A 103 17.88 -3.03 10.03
C LYS A 103 18.52 -1.97 10.92
N GLN A 104 18.94 -0.82 10.39
CA GLN A 104 19.39 0.32 11.21
C GLN A 104 18.23 1.08 11.86
N TYR A 105 17.00 0.98 11.31
CA TYR A 105 15.83 1.72 11.76
C TYR A 105 14.76 0.85 12.41
N TRP A 106 14.65 -0.42 12.01
CA TRP A 106 13.55 -1.29 12.41
C TRP A 106 14.02 -2.69 12.81
N THR A 107 13.23 -3.32 13.69
CA THR A 107 13.36 -4.74 14.04
C THR A 107 12.95 -5.64 12.88
N GLU A 108 13.34 -6.92 12.90
CA GLU A 108 12.91 -7.87 11.85
C GLU A 108 11.38 -8.01 11.77
N LYS A 109 10.68 -7.90 12.91
CA LYS A 109 9.21 -7.91 12.95
C LYS A 109 8.62 -6.72 12.18
N GLU A 110 9.19 -5.53 12.37
CA GLU A 110 8.77 -4.31 11.67
C GLU A 110 9.15 -4.32 10.19
N ILE A 111 10.30 -4.90 9.84
CA ILE A 111 10.69 -5.11 8.43
C ILE A 111 9.70 -6.05 7.74
N VAL A 112 9.30 -7.13 8.39
CA VAL A 112 8.24 -8.03 7.87
C VAL A 112 6.93 -7.26 7.68
N GLU A 113 6.53 -6.43 8.66
CA GLU A 113 5.35 -5.57 8.54
C GLU A 113 5.45 -4.61 7.34
N LEU A 114 6.59 -3.94 7.17
CA LEU A 114 6.83 -3.00 6.07
C LEU A 114 6.75 -3.70 4.70
N CYS A 115 7.43 -4.83 4.55
CA CYS A 115 7.41 -5.60 3.30
C CYS A 115 6.00 -6.14 2.98
N ALA A 116 5.30 -6.68 3.98
CA ALA A 116 3.93 -7.15 3.82
C ALA A 116 2.99 -6.01 3.44
N TYR A 117 3.10 -4.86 4.10
CA TYR A 117 2.33 -3.66 3.79
C TYR A 117 2.57 -3.17 2.36
N VAL A 118 3.84 -3.06 1.93
CA VAL A 118 4.19 -2.64 0.56
C VAL A 118 3.59 -3.56 -0.49
N CYS A 119 3.70 -4.88 -0.30
CA CYS A 119 3.12 -5.86 -1.22
C CYS A 119 1.59 -5.80 -1.24
N PHE A 120 0.95 -5.71 -0.08
CA PHE A 120 -0.51 -5.66 0.05
C PHE A 120 -1.11 -4.40 -0.56
N ILE A 121 -0.52 -3.24 -0.29
CA ILE A 121 -0.95 -1.96 -0.86
C ILE A 121 -0.76 -1.95 -2.37
N THR A 122 0.35 -2.52 -2.87
CA THR A 122 0.57 -2.69 -4.32
C THR A 122 -0.53 -3.53 -4.95
N ALA A 123 -0.88 -4.67 -4.36
CA ALA A 123 -1.96 -5.51 -4.86
C ALA A 123 -3.31 -4.77 -4.85
N SER A 124 -3.61 -4.02 -3.78
CA SER A 124 -4.83 -3.21 -3.66
C SER A 124 -4.92 -2.13 -4.74
N GLN A 125 -3.79 -1.45 -5.00
CA GLN A 125 -3.71 -0.39 -6.01
C GLN A 125 -3.82 -0.96 -7.43
N GLN A 126 -3.19 -2.11 -7.70
CA GLN A 126 -3.31 -2.81 -8.98
C GLN A 126 -4.74 -3.31 -9.23
N LEU A 127 -5.43 -3.82 -8.20
CA LEU A 127 -6.85 -4.14 -8.31
C LEU A 127 -7.68 -2.90 -8.65
N GLY A 128 -7.42 -1.77 -7.97
CA GLY A 128 -8.06 -0.49 -8.31
C GLY A 128 -7.83 -0.09 -9.77
N PHE A 129 -6.61 -0.24 -10.28
CA PHE A 129 -6.29 0.00 -11.69
C PHE A 129 -7.03 -0.97 -12.63
N LEU A 130 -7.00 -2.28 -12.34
CA LEU A 130 -7.63 -3.32 -13.15
C LEU A 130 -9.14 -3.12 -13.28
N PHE A 131 -9.81 -2.68 -12.21
CA PHE A 131 -11.24 -2.38 -12.22
C PHE A 131 -11.56 -0.98 -12.75
N GLN A 132 -10.55 -0.19 -13.13
CA GLN A 132 -10.69 1.22 -13.52
C GLN A 132 -11.49 2.00 -12.46
N LEU A 133 -11.16 1.75 -11.19
CA LEU A 133 -11.82 2.37 -10.06
C LEU A 133 -11.66 3.88 -10.15
N GLN A 134 -12.78 4.61 -10.15
CA GLN A 134 -12.77 6.05 -10.31
C GLN A 134 -12.61 6.74 -8.96
N PRO A 135 -11.82 7.84 -8.89
CA PRO A 135 -11.89 8.75 -7.73
C PRO A 135 -13.34 9.25 -7.53
N ASN A 136 -13.64 9.66 -6.30
CA ASN A 136 -14.92 10.31 -5.99
C ASN A 136 -14.91 11.76 -6.42
#